data_AF-A0A9P5YQ97-F1
#
_entry.id   AF-A0A9P5YQ97-F1
#
_cell.length_a   1.000
_cell.length_b   1.000
_cell.length_c   1.000
_cell.angle_alpha   90.00
_cell.angle_beta   90.00
_cell.angle_gamma   90.00
#
_symmetry.space_group_name_H-M   'P 1'
#
loop_
_entity.id
_entity.type
_entity.pdbx_description
1 polymer ?
#
loop_
_entity_poly.entity_id
_entity_poly.type
_entity_poly.pdbx_seq_one_letter_code
_entity_poly.pdbx_strand_id
1 'polypeptide(L)'
;MPSLDSYDILLDLTNDMRDPISIQPLRDYGQASSSTILLHPTESLTLILESGVSYQYALKVHTNVANVTARSWGDITCSASQLFTGSSTDSLSSNVTQVVNGVIVDRLWRDHRFSVWNDA
;
A
#
# COMPACT_ATOMS: atom_id res chain seq x y z
N MET A 1 -0.26 34.24 10.45
CA MET A 1 -0.23 33.17 9.44
C MET A 1 -0.88 31.97 10.08
N PRO A 2 -1.86 31.30 9.46
CA PRO A 2 -2.44 30.11 10.06
C PRO A 2 -1.33 29.05 10.15
N SER A 3 -1.11 28.50 11.34
CA SER A 3 -0.34 27.27 11.51
C SER A 3 -1.05 26.20 10.67
N LEU A 4 -0.32 25.48 9.82
CA LEU A 4 -0.84 24.19 9.36
C LEU A 4 -0.87 23.30 10.60
N ASP A 5 -2.03 23.23 11.23
CA ASP A 5 -2.23 22.30 12.33
C ASP A 5 -2.15 20.89 11.72
N SER A 6 -1.13 20.12 12.08
CA SER A 6 -1.04 18.71 11.74
C SER A 6 -2.22 17.99 12.40
N TYR A 7 -3.03 17.29 11.61
CA TYR A 7 -4.10 16.42 12.12
C TYR A 7 -3.85 14.97 11.72
N ASP A 8 -4.39 14.07 12.54
CA ASP A 8 -4.38 12.65 12.26
C ASP A 8 -5.40 12.33 11.16
N ILE A 9 -4.97 11.53 10.20
CA ILE A 9 -5.74 11.06 9.07
C ILE A 9 -5.86 9.55 9.15
N LEU A 10 -7.05 9.04 8.87
CA LEU A 10 -7.31 7.61 8.81
C LEU A 10 -7.22 7.13 7.36
N LEU A 11 -6.29 6.21 7.10
CA LEU A 11 -6.23 5.44 5.85
C LEU A 11 -6.78 4.05 6.13
N ASP A 12 -7.99 3.79 5.66
CA ASP A 12 -8.60 2.47 5.72
C ASP A 12 -8.33 1.69 4.42
N LEU A 13 -7.61 0.59 4.55
CA LEU A 13 -7.26 -0.33 3.48
C LEU A 13 -8.04 -1.62 3.69
N THR A 14 -8.98 -1.91 2.80
CA THR A 14 -9.76 -3.15 2.83
C THR A 14 -9.19 -4.17 1.86
N ASN A 15 -8.91 -5.39 2.32
CA ASN A 15 -8.62 -6.51 1.46
C ASN A 15 -9.90 -7.11 0.89
N ASP A 16 -10.30 -6.66 -0.29
CA ASP A 16 -11.42 -7.21 -1.06
C ASP A 16 -10.98 -8.34 -2.01
N MET A 17 -9.70 -8.73 -1.99
CA MET A 17 -9.17 -9.81 -2.80
C MET A 17 -9.39 -11.18 -2.15
N ARG A 18 -9.37 -12.23 -2.96
CA ARG A 18 -9.49 -13.62 -2.47
C ARG A 18 -8.23 -14.12 -1.78
N ASP A 19 -7.10 -13.51 -2.08
CA ASP A 19 -5.79 -13.87 -1.54
C ASP A 19 -5.41 -12.94 -0.38
N PRO A 20 -4.66 -13.45 0.62
CA PRO A 20 -4.15 -12.62 1.69
C PRO A 20 -3.09 -11.64 1.15
N ILE A 21 -3.06 -10.45 1.75
CA ILE A 21 -2.18 -9.35 1.35
C ILE A 21 -1.22 -9.07 2.49
N SER A 22 0.07 -8.94 2.16
CA SER A 22 1.07 -8.49 3.12
C SER A 22 1.36 -7.01 2.88
N ILE A 23 1.39 -6.23 3.95
CA ILE A 23 1.60 -4.79 3.95
C ILE A 23 2.81 -4.51 4.80
N GLN A 24 3.78 -3.79 4.25
CA GLN A 24 5.04 -3.49 4.94
C GLN A 24 5.50 -2.08 4.58
N PRO A 25 6.17 -1.34 5.48
CA PRO A 25 6.84 -0.10 5.12
C PRO A 25 7.82 -0.34 3.97
N LEU A 26 7.77 0.48 2.92
CA LEU A 26 8.58 0.30 1.72
C LEU A 26 10.08 0.31 2.03
N ARG A 27 10.50 1.15 2.98
CA ARG A 27 11.89 1.25 3.46
C ARG A 27 12.44 -0.06 4.03
N ASP A 28 11.55 -0.89 4.58
CA ASP A 28 11.91 -2.12 5.28
C ASP A 28 11.60 -3.36 4.43
N TYR A 29 11.03 -3.19 3.22
CA TYR A 29 10.55 -4.27 2.37
C TYR A 29 11.64 -5.32 2.08
N GLY A 30 11.35 -6.60 2.38
CA GLY A 30 12.32 -7.69 2.22
C GLY A 30 13.30 -7.88 3.38
N GLN A 31 13.25 -7.05 4.43
CA GLN A 31 13.97 -7.31 5.68
C GLN A 31 13.15 -8.20 6.62
N ALA A 32 13.81 -9.15 7.29
CA ALA A 32 13.17 -10.09 8.20
C ALA A 32 12.67 -9.44 9.50
N SER A 33 13.20 -8.27 9.88
CA SER A 33 12.90 -7.58 11.15
C SER A 33 11.86 -6.46 11.01
N SER A 34 11.14 -6.42 9.90
CA SER A 34 10.17 -5.37 9.62
C SER A 34 8.80 -5.68 10.22
N SER A 35 8.06 -4.62 10.56
CA SER A 35 6.64 -4.75 10.86
C SER A 35 5.87 -5.05 9.58
N THR A 36 5.58 -6.33 9.34
CA THR A 36 4.71 -6.76 8.23
C THR A 36 3.35 -7.11 8.79
N ILE A 37 2.31 -6.52 8.23
CA ILE A 37 0.92 -6.78 8.57
C ILE A 37 0.36 -7.72 7.50
N LEU A 38 -0.20 -8.85 7.93
CA LEU A 38 -0.94 -9.75 7.04
C LEU A 38 -2.42 -9.44 7.15
N LEU A 39 -3.06 -9.15 6.02
CA LEU A 39 -4.47 -8.82 5.92
C LEU A 39 -5.20 -9.93 5.16
N HIS A 40 -6.08 -10.66 5.84
CA HIS A 40 -6.85 -11.74 5.23
C HIS A 40 -7.99 -11.19 4.35
N PRO A 41 -8.54 -12.02 3.45
CA PRO A 41 -9.70 -11.64 2.65
C PRO A 41 -10.85 -11.13 3.52
N THR A 42 -11.45 -10.01 3.15
CA THR A 42 -12.54 -9.31 3.88
C THR A 42 -12.09 -8.53 5.12
N GLU A 43 -10.80 -8.57 5.50
CA GLU A 43 -10.29 -7.74 6.59
C GLU A 43 -9.96 -6.32 6.11
N SER A 44 -10.11 -5.35 7.01
CA SER A 44 -9.68 -3.99 6.80
C SER A 44 -8.62 -3.58 7.81
N LEU A 45 -7.69 -2.75 7.36
CA LEU A 45 -6.62 -2.18 8.16
C LEU A 45 -6.73 -0.67 8.12
N THR A 46 -6.89 -0.06 9.29
CA THR A 46 -6.83 1.40 9.42
C THR A 46 -5.44 1.82 9.90
N LEU A 47 -4.75 2.60 9.06
CA LEU A 47 -3.48 3.25 9.37
C LEU A 47 -3.74 4.70 9.76
N ILE A 48 -3.10 5.15 10.84
CA ILE A 48 -3.15 6.54 11.28
C ILE A 48 -1.93 7.25 10.71
N LEU A 49 -2.17 8.29 9.92
CA LEU A 49 -1.15 9.05 9.19
C LEU A 49 -1.19 10.52 9.63
N GLU A 50 -0.05 11.18 9.67
CA GLU A 50 -0.02 12.63 9.90
C GLU A 50 -0.28 13.41 8.60
N SER A 51 -1.12 14.44 8.68
CA SER A 51 -1.46 15.28 7.53
C SER A 51 -0.24 15.92 6.88
N GLY A 52 -0.14 15.81 5.55
CA GLY A 52 0.94 16.40 4.77
C GLY A 52 2.23 15.57 4.71
N VAL A 53 2.36 14.53 5.54
CA VAL A 53 3.46 13.56 5.48
C VAL A 53 3.15 12.49 4.42
N SER A 54 4.18 12.03 3.72
CA SER A 54 4.05 10.96 2.73
C SER A 54 4.55 9.65 3.33
N TYR A 55 3.68 8.64 3.35
CA TYR A 55 3.99 7.32 3.88
C TYR A 55 4.07 6.31 2.75
N GLN A 56 5.16 5.53 2.72
CA GLN A 56 5.41 4.57 1.65
C GLN A 56 5.28 3.15 2.16
N TYR A 57 4.42 2.38 1.49
CA TYR A 57 4.13 0.99 1.79
C TYR A 57 4.37 0.12 0.56
N ALA A 58 4.76 -1.11 0.80
CA ALA A 58 4.79 -2.17 -0.18
C ALA A 58 3.69 -3.17 0.18
N LEU A 59 2.75 -3.35 -0.74
CA LEU A 59 1.69 -4.34 -0.64
C LEU A 59 2.04 -5.50 -1.55
N LYS A 60 2.15 -6.70 -1.00
CA LYS A 60 2.41 -7.91 -1.79
C LYS A 60 1.22 -8.85 -1.69
N VAL A 61 0.75 -9.28 -2.87
CA VAL A 61 -0.22 -10.35 -3.04
C VAL A 61 0.38 -11.40 -3.95
N HIS A 62 0.54 -12.61 -3.42
CA HIS A 62 1.15 -13.71 -4.14
C HIS A 62 2.54 -13.31 -4.69
N THR A 63 2.67 -13.14 -6.01
CA THR A 63 3.90 -12.69 -6.68
C THR A 63 3.87 -11.22 -7.10
N ASN A 64 2.73 -10.53 -6.98
CA ASN A 64 2.59 -9.12 -7.37
C ASN A 64 2.84 -8.22 -6.17
N VAL A 65 3.60 -7.15 -6.39
CA VAL A 65 3.93 -6.15 -5.38
C VAL A 65 3.56 -4.77 -5.92
N ALA A 66 2.77 -4.04 -5.13
CA ALA A 66 2.44 -2.65 -5.36
C ALA A 66 3.18 -1.78 -4.35
N ASN A 67 4.01 -0.86 -4.84
CA ASN A 67 4.58 0.20 -4.04
C ASN A 67 3.59 1.36 -4.04
N VAL A 68 3.23 1.81 -2.85
CA VAL A 68 2.13 2.71 -2.62
C VAL A 68 2.59 3.83 -1.70
N THR A 69 2.48 5.07 -2.17
CA THR A 69 2.70 6.28 -1.38
C THR A 69 1.35 6.87 -1.00
N ALA A 70 1.00 6.80 0.28
CA ALA A 70 -0.14 7.51 0.84
C ALA A 70 0.31 8.95 1.19
N ARG A 71 -0.29 9.94 0.52
CA ARG A 71 -0.11 11.35 0.86
C ARG A 71 -1.46 12.02 0.85
N SER A 72 -2.00 12.26 2.03
CA SER A 72 -3.35 12.78 2.16
C SER A 72 -3.46 13.92 3.14
N TRP A 73 -4.57 14.63 2.96
CA TRP A 73 -5.02 15.76 3.76
C TRP A 73 -6.45 15.46 4.24
N GLY A 74 -6.85 14.21 4.31
CA GLY A 74 -8.18 13.78 4.73
C GLY A 74 -8.27 12.26 4.72
N ASP A 75 -9.30 11.74 5.38
CA ASP A 75 -9.51 10.30 5.51
C ASP A 75 -9.66 9.64 4.14
N ILE A 76 -9.02 8.48 3.98
CA ILE A 76 -9.02 7.72 2.75
C ILE A 76 -9.55 6.33 3.02
N THR A 77 -10.46 5.89 2.16
CA THR A 77 -10.82 4.48 2.03
C THR A 77 -10.31 3.96 0.69
N CYS A 78 -9.61 2.84 0.70
CA CYS A 78 -9.13 2.19 -0.51
C CYS A 78 -9.29 0.67 -0.43
N SER A 79 -9.68 0.07 -1.55
CA SER A 79 -9.77 -1.38 -1.68
C SER A 79 -8.50 -1.89 -2.33
N ALA A 80 -7.95 -2.99 -1.81
CA ALA A 80 -6.68 -3.50 -2.29
C ALA A 80 -6.72 -3.88 -3.79
N SER A 81 -7.84 -4.43 -4.28
CA SER A 81 -8.02 -4.74 -5.70
C SER A 81 -7.79 -3.52 -6.59
N GLN A 82 -8.15 -2.31 -6.17
CA GLN A 82 -7.99 -1.09 -6.96
C GLN A 82 -6.50 -0.73 -7.15
N LEU A 83 -5.65 -1.11 -6.20
CA LEU A 83 -4.20 -0.91 -6.26
C LEU A 83 -3.53 -1.86 -7.27
N PHE A 84 -4.16 -3.01 -7.55
CA PHE A 84 -3.65 -4.03 -8.49
C PHE A 84 -4.36 -4.01 -9.86
N THR A 85 -5.59 -3.51 -9.96
CA THR A 85 -6.43 -3.59 -11.18
C THR A 85 -6.04 -2.57 -12.26
N GLY A 86 -5.27 -1.54 -11.90
CA GLY A 86 -4.75 -0.51 -12.81
C GLY A 86 -3.92 -0.98 -14.01
N SER A 87 -3.46 -2.24 -14.01
CA SER A 87 -2.56 -2.77 -15.03
C SER A 87 -3.24 -3.49 -16.19
N SER A 88 -4.57 -3.46 -16.30
CA SER A 88 -5.30 -4.14 -17.38
C SER A 88 -5.39 -3.29 -18.65
N THR A 89 -4.27 -2.76 -19.14
CA THR A 89 -4.09 -2.42 -20.56
C THR A 89 -2.60 -2.44 -20.88
N ASP A 90 -2.24 -3.24 -21.88
CA ASP A 90 -0.93 -3.32 -22.53
C ASP A 90 -0.11 -2.02 -22.48
N SER A 91 0.91 -1.98 -21.63
CA SER A 91 2.11 -1.19 -21.93
C SER A 91 3.30 -1.70 -21.11
N LEU A 92 4.21 -2.37 -21.81
CA LEU A 92 5.61 -2.41 -21.42
C LEU A 92 6.07 -0.97 -21.15
N SER A 93 6.68 -0.74 -19.99
CA SER A 93 7.29 0.53 -19.56
C SER A 93 6.35 1.74 -19.39
N SER A 94 5.64 1.80 -18.26
CA SER A 94 5.06 3.06 -17.80
C SER A 94 5.13 3.10 -16.27
N ASN A 95 5.77 4.13 -15.71
CA ASN A 95 5.57 4.52 -14.32
C ASN A 95 4.11 4.96 -14.19
N VAL A 96 3.18 4.01 -13.98
CA VAL A 96 1.76 4.32 -13.82
C VAL A 96 1.57 4.84 -12.40
N THR A 97 1.67 6.16 -12.26
CA THR A 97 1.30 6.90 -11.05
C THR A 97 -0.22 6.93 -10.95
N GLN A 98 -0.84 5.82 -10.55
CA GLN A 98 -2.29 5.78 -10.36
C GLN A 98 -2.64 6.39 -9.01
N VAL A 99 -3.46 7.44 -9.01
CA VAL A 99 -3.96 8.03 -7.77
C VAL A 99 -5.34 7.43 -7.48
N VAL A 100 -5.42 6.59 -6.45
CA VAL A 100 -6.68 6.02 -5.94
C VAL A 100 -6.99 6.72 -4.63
N ASN A 101 -8.02 7.58 -4.61
CA ASN A 101 -8.46 8.29 -3.40
C ASN A 101 -7.34 8.97 -2.60
N GLY A 102 -6.34 9.59 -3.25
CA GLY A 102 -5.21 10.24 -2.57
C GLY A 102 -4.03 9.31 -2.20
N VAL A 103 -4.15 8.02 -2.53
CA VAL A 103 -3.07 7.04 -2.47
C VAL A 103 -2.46 6.90 -3.87
N ILE A 104 -1.15 7.11 -3.97
CA ILE A 104 -0.40 7.02 -5.21
C ILE A 104 0.21 5.62 -5.32
N VAL A 105 -0.09 4.87 -6.37
CA VAL A 105 0.66 3.66 -6.71
C VAL A 105 1.88 4.09 -7.52
N ASP A 106 3.07 3.99 -6.93
CA ASP A 106 4.30 4.43 -7.59
C ASP A 106 4.80 3.38 -8.59
N ARG A 107 4.69 2.11 -8.23
CA ARG A 107 5.26 1.00 -8.99
C ARG A 107 4.53 -0.30 -8.74
N LEU A 108 4.21 -1.01 -9.80
CA LEU A 108 3.81 -2.43 -9.75
C LEU A 108 4.97 -3.29 -10.26
N TRP A 109 5.31 -4.35 -9.54
CA TRP A 109 6.36 -5.28 -9.96
C TRP A 109 6.09 -6.69 -9.43
N ARG A 110 6.88 -7.67 -9.90
CA ARG A 110 6.74 -9.07 -9.47
C ARG A 110 7.89 -9.47 -8.57
N ASP A 111 7.56 -9.89 -7.35
CA ASP A 111 8.49 -10.53 -6.44
C ASP A 111 8.28 -12.04 -6.42
N HIS A 112 9.27 -12.78 -6.88
CA HIS A 112 9.25 -14.25 -6.92
C HIS A 112 9.69 -14.89 -5.59
N ARG A 113 10.06 -14.10 -4.57
CA ARG A 113 10.34 -14.64 -3.23
C ARG A 113 9.07 -15.24 -2.65
N PHE A 114 9.15 -16.49 -2.21
CA PHE A 114 7.98 -17.26 -1.75
C PHE A 114 7.39 -16.69 -0.46
N SER A 115 8.23 -16.08 0.39
CA SER A 115 7.82 -15.36 1.58
C SER A 115 8.71 -14.14 1.80
N VAL A 116 8.10 -13.01 2.16
CA VAL A 116 8.83 -11.88 2.76
C VAL A 116 9.05 -12.14 4.26
N TRP A 117 8.28 -13.08 4.80
CA TRP A 117 8.37 -13.62 6.14
C TRP A 117 9.38 -14.77 6.18
N ASN A 118 10.51 -14.56 6.84
CA ASN A 118 11.29 -15.65 7.41
C ASN A 118 10.91 -15.70 8.89
N ASP A 119 10.15 -16.70 9.28
CA ASP A 119 10.06 -17.10 10.68
C ASP A 119 11.43 -17.71 11.02
N ALA A 120 12.24 -16.99 11.78
CA ALA A 120 13.55 -17.44 12.27
C ALA A 120 13.58 -17.31 13.79
#